data_AF-A0A6J2P7U0-F1
#
_entry.id   AF-A0A6J2P7U0-F1
#
_cell.length_a   1.000
_cell.length_b   1.000
_cell.length_c   1.000
_cell.angle_alpha   90.00
_cell.angle_beta   90.00
_cell.angle_gamma   90.00
#
_symmetry.space_group_name_H-M   'P 1'
#
loop_
_entity.id
_entity.type
_entity.pdbx_description
1 polymer ?
#
loop_
_entity_poly.entity_id
_entity_poly.type
_entity_poly.pdbx_seq_one_letter_code
_entity_poly.pdbx_strand_id
1 'polypeptide(L)'
;MEKFFNIKCRASGLRPNAVVLVATVRALKMHGGGPNVSAGAPLPKEYIDENLSLVAGGCRSNLRKQIEIAHLFGVPVVVALNVFMTDTQAEINLVCQIAKECGASEAVPCHHWAQGGRGSLELAQAVNEAASRTSNFQFLYNIEMPIVEKIRTIAQKVYGADDIELTPEAKAKIDYYNQQGYGSLPICMAKTHLSLSHMPDKKGVPTGFVLPIRDVRASIGAGFIYPLVGTMSTMPGLPTRPCFYDIDLDPVTEEITGLF
;
A
#
# COMPACT_ATOMS: atom_id res chain seq x y z
N MET A 1 -0.13 -5.31 1.43
CA MET A 1 -1.28 -6.20 1.71
C MET A 1 -1.31 -7.40 0.77
N GLU A 2 -1.56 -7.22 -0.54
CA GLU A 2 -1.67 -8.30 -1.53
C GLU A 2 -0.56 -9.38 -1.44
N LYS A 3 0.72 -8.99 -1.50
CA LYS A 3 1.86 -9.92 -1.38
C LYS A 3 1.92 -10.67 -0.05
N PHE A 4 1.53 -10.03 1.05
CA PHE A 4 1.52 -10.68 2.37
C PHE A 4 0.51 -11.85 2.38
N PHE A 5 -0.66 -11.64 1.78
CA PHE A 5 -1.68 -12.68 1.67
C PHE A 5 -1.32 -13.74 0.61
N ASN A 6 -0.96 -13.34 -0.61
CA ASN A 6 -0.75 -14.30 -1.69
C ASN A 6 0.60 -15.03 -1.67
N ILE A 7 1.59 -14.55 -0.91
CA ILE A 7 2.93 -15.17 -0.83
C ILE A 7 3.21 -15.62 0.60
N LYS A 8 3.29 -14.69 1.56
CA LYS A 8 3.70 -15.03 2.93
C LYS A 8 2.69 -15.96 3.63
N CYS A 9 1.39 -15.71 3.51
CA CYS A 9 0.38 -16.57 4.12
C CYS A 9 0.34 -17.97 3.47
N ARG A 10 0.61 -18.08 2.15
CA ARG A 10 0.79 -19.39 1.50
C ARG A 10 2.01 -20.13 2.04
N ALA A 11 3.14 -19.45 2.14
CA ALA A 11 4.40 -20.05 2.58
C ALA A 11 4.37 -20.47 4.05
N SER A 12 3.65 -19.72 4.90
CA SER A 12 3.59 -19.96 6.35
C SER A 12 2.37 -20.75 6.82
N GLY A 13 1.32 -20.87 6.00
CA GLY A 13 0.03 -21.42 6.41
C GLY A 13 -0.79 -20.51 7.35
N LEU A 14 -0.28 -19.33 7.71
CA LEU A 14 -0.97 -18.39 8.60
C LEU A 14 -2.17 -17.76 7.90
N ARG A 15 -3.25 -17.54 8.67
CA ARG A 15 -4.49 -16.94 8.18
C ARG A 15 -4.79 -15.67 9.01
N PRO A 16 -4.68 -14.48 8.42
CA PRO A 16 -4.85 -13.22 9.15
C PRO A 16 -6.29 -13.01 9.61
N ASN A 17 -6.47 -12.61 10.87
CA ASN A 17 -7.81 -12.35 11.46
C ASN A 17 -8.30 -10.92 11.24
N ALA A 18 -7.40 -9.95 11.11
CA ALA A 18 -7.74 -8.54 10.90
C ALA A 18 -6.64 -7.81 10.12
N VAL A 19 -7.01 -6.71 9.48
CA VAL A 19 -6.11 -5.75 8.84
C VAL A 19 -6.23 -4.41 9.53
N VAL A 20 -5.10 -3.84 9.94
CA VAL A 20 -5.03 -2.41 10.30
C VAL A 20 -4.60 -1.63 9.07
N LEU A 21 -5.45 -0.70 8.61
CA LEU A 21 -5.17 0.19 7.50
C LEU A 21 -4.88 1.58 8.03
N VAL A 22 -3.61 1.99 8.00
CA VAL A 22 -3.20 3.31 8.48
C VAL A 22 -3.48 4.37 7.41
N ALA A 23 -4.08 5.48 7.81
CA ALA A 23 -4.34 6.65 6.97
C ALA A 23 -3.97 7.95 7.71
N THR A 24 -3.81 9.04 6.96
CA THR A 24 -3.64 10.40 7.50
C THR A 24 -4.53 11.35 6.71
N VAL A 25 -5.01 12.42 7.35
CA VAL A 25 -5.81 13.46 6.68
C VAL A 25 -5.06 14.02 5.47
N ARG A 26 -3.78 14.36 5.63
CA ARG A 26 -2.94 14.92 4.55
C ARG A 26 -2.79 13.99 3.36
N ALA A 27 -2.56 12.69 3.59
CA ALA A 27 -2.49 11.72 2.49
C ALA A 27 -3.84 11.61 1.78
N LEU A 28 -4.95 11.62 2.52
CA LEU A 28 -6.29 11.59 1.92
C LEU A 28 -6.54 12.85 1.08
N LYS A 29 -6.15 14.04 1.54
CA LYS A 29 -6.22 15.26 0.72
C LYS A 29 -5.43 15.14 -0.59
N MET A 30 -4.23 14.54 -0.54
CA MET A 30 -3.43 14.28 -1.75
C MET A 30 -4.16 13.33 -2.70
N HIS A 31 -4.77 12.27 -2.18
CA HIS A 31 -5.56 11.35 -2.98
C HIS A 31 -6.90 11.94 -3.47
N GLY A 32 -7.40 12.98 -2.83
CA GLY A 32 -8.58 13.74 -3.23
C GLY A 32 -8.34 14.82 -4.28
N GLY A 33 -7.10 14.97 -4.77
CA GLY A 33 -6.76 15.96 -5.80
C GLY A 33 -5.98 17.17 -5.31
N GLY A 34 -5.41 17.11 -4.10
CA GLY A 34 -4.49 18.14 -3.60
C GLY A 34 -3.23 18.31 -4.47
N PRO A 35 -2.57 19.47 -4.38
CA PRO A 35 -1.41 19.82 -5.22
C PRO A 35 -0.19 18.92 -4.99
N ASN A 36 0.65 18.74 -6.01
CA ASN A 36 1.82 17.86 -5.89
C ASN A 36 2.77 18.29 -4.76
N VAL A 37 3.17 17.32 -3.95
CA VAL A 37 4.16 17.50 -2.88
C VAL A 37 5.53 17.07 -3.39
N SER A 38 6.51 17.97 -3.32
CA SER A 38 7.91 17.71 -3.68
C SER A 38 8.78 17.64 -2.43
N ALA A 39 9.68 16.66 -2.37
CA ALA A 39 10.62 16.54 -1.26
C ALA A 39 11.50 17.79 -1.15
N GLY A 40 11.61 18.36 0.04
CA GLY A 40 12.39 19.57 0.31
C GLY A 40 11.67 20.90 0.04
N ALA A 41 10.47 20.88 -0.54
CA ALA A 41 9.65 22.08 -0.69
C ALA A 41 8.69 22.25 0.51
N PRO A 42 8.32 23.49 0.89
CA PRO A 42 7.26 23.72 1.86
C PRO A 42 5.96 23.04 1.45
N LEU A 43 5.22 22.52 2.43
CA LEU A 43 3.92 21.91 2.16
C LEU A 43 2.91 22.97 1.67
N PRO A 44 2.15 22.67 0.60
CA PRO A 44 1.04 23.52 0.18
C PRO A 44 0.01 23.72 1.30
N LYS A 45 -0.65 24.88 1.30
CA LYS A 45 -1.59 25.28 2.37
C LYS A 45 -2.77 24.32 2.50
N GLU A 46 -3.20 23.70 1.41
CA GLU A 46 -4.28 22.72 1.38
C GLU A 46 -4.00 21.52 2.28
N TYR A 47 -2.74 21.22 2.60
CA TYR A 47 -2.35 20.15 3.52
C TYR A 47 -2.26 20.58 4.99
N ILE A 48 -2.35 21.88 5.26
CA ILE A 48 -2.26 22.48 6.59
C ILE A 48 -3.63 22.98 7.03
N ASP A 49 -4.32 23.68 6.13
CA ASP A 49 -5.66 24.24 6.34
C ASP A 49 -6.74 23.17 6.16
N GLU A 50 -7.87 23.37 6.83
CA GLU A 50 -9.02 22.48 6.72
C GLU A 50 -9.55 22.41 5.27
N ASN A 51 -9.75 21.20 4.75
CA ASN A 51 -10.36 20.98 3.45
C ASN A 51 -11.15 19.66 3.41
N LEU A 52 -12.40 19.71 3.87
CA LEU A 52 -13.31 18.57 3.90
C LEU A 52 -13.57 17.95 2.52
N SER A 53 -13.54 18.76 1.45
CA SER A 53 -13.78 18.27 0.08
C SER A 53 -12.65 17.34 -0.39
N LEU A 54 -11.39 17.76 -0.22
CA LEU A 54 -10.23 16.93 -0.56
C LEU A 54 -10.17 15.68 0.32
N VAL A 55 -10.47 15.80 1.62
CA VAL A 55 -10.53 14.65 2.53
C VAL A 55 -11.59 13.65 2.07
N ALA A 56 -12.82 14.10 1.80
CA ALA A 56 -13.90 13.24 1.31
C ALA A 56 -13.53 12.57 -0.03
N GLY A 57 -12.92 13.32 -0.96
CA GLY A 57 -12.44 12.81 -2.24
C GLY A 57 -11.40 11.69 -2.07
N GLY A 58 -10.43 11.87 -1.16
CA GLY A 58 -9.44 10.85 -0.83
C GLY A 58 -10.04 9.60 -0.18
N CYS A 59 -11.00 9.79 0.72
CA CYS A 59 -11.69 8.69 1.40
C CYS A 59 -12.52 7.85 0.42
N ARG A 60 -13.35 8.52 -0.39
CA ARG A 60 -14.24 7.86 -1.38
C ARG A 60 -13.48 7.25 -2.55
N SER A 61 -12.24 7.65 -2.77
CA SER A 61 -11.37 7.04 -3.79
C SER A 61 -10.42 6.04 -3.16
N ASN A 62 -9.24 6.49 -2.74
CA ASN A 62 -8.12 5.63 -2.39
C ASN A 62 -8.40 4.78 -1.16
N LEU A 63 -8.91 5.37 -0.06
CA LEU A 63 -9.17 4.62 1.17
C LEU A 63 -10.20 3.52 0.94
N ARG A 64 -11.32 3.85 0.28
CA ARG A 64 -12.34 2.88 -0.13
C ARG A 64 -11.72 1.72 -0.90
N LYS A 65 -10.89 2.00 -1.90
CA LYS A 65 -10.25 0.95 -2.71
C LYS A 65 -9.32 0.07 -1.88
N GLN A 66 -8.58 0.62 -0.92
CA GLN A 66 -7.75 -0.18 -0.02
C GLN A 66 -8.59 -1.09 0.90
N ILE A 67 -9.74 -0.62 1.38
CA ILE A 67 -10.69 -1.41 2.16
C ILE A 67 -11.28 -2.54 1.29
N GLU A 68 -11.72 -2.22 0.07
CA GLU A 68 -12.20 -3.21 -0.91
C GLU A 68 -11.15 -4.30 -1.17
N ILE A 69 -9.87 -3.92 -1.34
CA ILE A 69 -8.78 -4.86 -1.56
C ILE A 69 -8.67 -5.84 -0.39
N ALA A 70 -8.77 -5.39 0.86
CA ALA A 70 -8.73 -6.30 2.01
C ALA A 70 -9.94 -7.26 2.03
N HIS A 71 -11.12 -6.75 1.67
CA HIS A 71 -12.35 -7.55 1.58
C HIS A 71 -12.29 -8.61 0.49
N LEU A 72 -11.53 -8.42 -0.60
CA LEU A 72 -11.28 -9.49 -1.59
C LEU A 72 -10.68 -10.74 -0.93
N PHE A 73 -9.92 -10.58 0.15
CA PHE A 73 -9.31 -11.67 0.91
C PHE A 73 -10.18 -12.13 2.09
N GLY A 74 -11.34 -11.53 2.33
CA GLY A 74 -12.24 -11.93 3.41
C GLY A 74 -11.75 -11.59 4.83
N VAL A 75 -10.94 -10.53 4.97
CA VAL A 75 -10.37 -10.10 6.25
C VAL A 75 -10.99 -8.77 6.70
N PRO A 76 -11.49 -8.64 7.95
CA PRO A 76 -12.04 -7.39 8.45
C PRO A 76 -10.96 -6.30 8.55
N VAL A 77 -11.36 -5.05 8.35
CA VAL A 77 -10.46 -3.89 8.29
C VAL A 77 -10.77 -2.93 9.42
N VAL A 78 -9.76 -2.55 10.18
CA VAL A 78 -9.79 -1.43 11.12
C VAL A 78 -8.95 -0.31 10.53
N VAL A 79 -9.54 0.87 10.33
CA VAL A 79 -8.81 2.05 9.86
C VAL A 79 -8.21 2.77 11.06
N ALA A 80 -6.89 2.95 11.04
CA ALA A 80 -6.16 3.72 12.04
C ALA A 80 -5.81 5.09 11.44
N LEU A 81 -6.55 6.13 11.82
CA LEU A 81 -6.27 7.48 11.39
C LEU A 81 -5.19 8.08 12.28
N ASN A 82 -3.96 8.16 11.79
CA ASN A 82 -2.86 8.81 12.51
C ASN A 82 -3.04 10.34 12.46
N VAL A 83 -3.31 10.93 13.61
CA VAL A 83 -3.67 12.35 13.75
C VAL A 83 -2.43 13.22 13.84
N PHE A 84 -2.40 14.28 13.02
CA PHE A 84 -1.37 15.33 13.06
C PHE A 84 -1.89 16.61 13.72
N MET A 85 -0.96 17.47 14.15
CA MET A 85 -1.28 18.74 14.83
C MET A 85 -2.17 19.69 14.02
N THR A 86 -2.11 19.59 12.69
CA THR A 86 -2.88 20.44 11.76
C THR A 86 -4.25 19.88 11.43
N ASP A 87 -4.54 18.63 11.82
CA ASP A 87 -5.78 17.97 11.47
C ASP A 87 -6.92 18.52 12.33
N THR A 88 -8.01 18.96 11.71
CA THR A 88 -9.16 19.48 12.47
C THR A 88 -10.08 18.36 12.93
N GLN A 89 -10.86 18.62 13.99
CA GLN A 89 -11.85 17.64 14.46
C GLN A 89 -12.89 17.28 13.39
N ALA A 90 -13.26 18.24 12.54
CA ALA A 90 -14.19 18.01 11.44
C ALA A 90 -13.60 17.03 10.41
N GLU A 91 -12.32 17.18 10.05
CA GLU A 91 -11.63 16.26 9.14
C GLU A 91 -11.50 14.86 9.74
N ILE A 92 -11.10 14.77 11.01
CA ILE A 92 -10.97 13.51 11.74
C ILE A 92 -12.29 12.75 11.74
N ASN A 93 -13.38 13.42 12.12
CA ASN A 93 -14.71 12.83 12.18
C ASN A 93 -15.17 12.37 10.79
N LEU A 94 -14.95 13.20 9.77
CA LEU A 94 -15.32 12.90 8.39
C LEU A 94 -14.61 11.65 7.86
N VAL A 95 -13.31 11.50 8.11
CA VAL A 95 -12.55 10.30 7.71
C VAL A 95 -13.12 9.06 8.39
N CYS A 96 -13.32 9.11 9.71
CA CYS A 96 -13.81 7.95 10.46
C CYS A 96 -15.22 7.53 10.03
N GLN A 97 -16.08 8.51 9.73
CA GLN A 97 -17.42 8.26 9.18
C GLN A 97 -17.34 7.58 7.80
N ILE A 98 -16.64 8.20 6.83
CA ILE A 98 -16.58 7.67 5.46
C ILE A 98 -15.88 6.30 5.43
N ALA A 99 -14.86 6.08 6.25
CA ALA A 99 -14.19 4.78 6.35
C ALA A 99 -15.17 3.65 6.71
N LYS A 100 -16.07 3.88 7.67
CA LYS A 100 -17.12 2.94 8.04
C LYS A 100 -18.16 2.77 6.94
N GLU A 101 -18.59 3.86 6.29
CA GLU A 101 -19.47 3.79 5.11
C GLU A 101 -18.85 2.97 3.96
N CYS A 102 -17.52 3.00 3.81
CA CYS A 102 -16.77 2.21 2.83
C CYS A 102 -16.57 0.74 3.24
N GLY A 103 -17.10 0.31 4.39
CA GLY A 103 -17.06 -1.07 4.85
C GLY A 103 -15.90 -1.41 5.80
N ALA A 104 -15.22 -0.42 6.39
CA ALA A 104 -14.34 -0.70 7.53
C ALA A 104 -15.17 -1.20 8.72
N SER A 105 -14.65 -2.18 9.46
CA SER A 105 -15.28 -2.69 10.68
C SER A 105 -15.27 -1.63 11.79
N GLU A 106 -14.21 -0.83 11.85
CA GLU A 106 -14.12 0.36 12.69
C GLU A 106 -13.08 1.33 12.10
N ALA A 107 -13.17 2.61 12.44
CA ALA A 107 -12.19 3.64 12.12
C ALA A 107 -11.95 4.52 13.35
N VAL A 108 -10.70 4.57 13.81
CA VAL A 108 -10.32 5.25 15.06
C VAL A 108 -9.22 6.29 14.85
N PRO A 109 -9.33 7.48 15.47
CA PRO A 109 -8.22 8.41 15.56
C PRO A 109 -7.13 7.83 16.48
N CYS A 110 -5.87 8.05 16.11
CA CYS A 110 -4.70 7.50 16.78
C CYS A 110 -3.71 8.61 17.11
N HIS A 111 -3.30 8.69 18.38
CA HIS A 111 -2.39 9.72 18.91
C HIS A 111 -1.09 9.12 19.48
N HIS A 112 -0.72 7.91 19.05
CA HIS A 112 0.41 7.16 19.61
C HIS A 112 1.77 7.81 19.39
N TRP A 113 1.92 8.66 18.37
CA TRP A 113 3.15 9.44 18.19
C TRP A 113 3.39 10.42 19.35
N ALA A 114 2.34 11.10 19.84
CA ALA A 114 2.44 12.07 20.92
C ALA A 114 2.25 11.46 22.33
N GLN A 115 1.49 10.37 22.43
CA GLN A 115 1.05 9.80 23.72
C GLN A 115 1.52 8.36 23.96
N GLY A 116 2.39 7.82 23.11
CA GLY A 116 2.85 6.43 23.17
C GLY A 116 1.69 5.44 23.11
N GLY A 117 1.82 4.30 23.79
CA GLY A 117 0.80 3.24 23.78
C GLY A 117 -0.57 3.66 24.30
N ARG A 118 -0.66 4.70 25.15
CA ARG A 118 -1.95 5.23 25.63
C ARG A 118 -2.77 5.82 24.48
N GLY A 119 -2.11 6.46 23.51
CA GLY A 119 -2.75 7.04 22.33
C GLY A 119 -3.23 6.02 21.28
N SER A 120 -3.13 4.72 21.56
CA SER A 120 -3.62 3.64 20.69
C SER A 120 -4.51 2.62 21.41
N LEU A 121 -5.03 2.94 22.60
CA LEU A 121 -5.90 2.02 23.36
C LEU A 121 -7.19 1.69 22.60
N GLU A 122 -7.84 2.69 22.02
CA GLU A 122 -9.06 2.50 21.21
C GLU A 122 -8.77 1.65 19.97
N LEU A 123 -7.62 1.87 19.31
CA LEU A 123 -7.18 1.03 18.21
C LEU A 123 -6.96 -0.42 18.66
N ALA A 124 -6.32 -0.64 19.79
CA ALA A 124 -6.09 -1.98 20.32
C ALA A 124 -7.42 -2.71 20.61
N GLN A 125 -8.41 -2.00 21.16
CA GLN A 125 -9.76 -2.54 21.40
C GLN A 125 -10.46 -2.89 20.09
N ALA A 126 -10.47 -1.97 19.11
CA ALA A 126 -11.08 -2.19 17.81
C ALA A 126 -10.44 -3.36 17.05
N VAL A 127 -9.11 -3.50 17.13
CA VAL A 127 -8.38 -4.62 16.53
C VAL A 127 -8.71 -5.93 17.23
N ASN A 128 -8.77 -5.95 18.56
CA ASN A 128 -9.15 -7.14 19.31
C ASN A 128 -10.57 -7.60 18.95
N GLU A 129 -11.51 -6.67 18.86
CA GLU A 129 -12.88 -6.99 18.43
C GLU A 129 -12.91 -7.52 17.00
N ALA A 130 -12.26 -6.84 16.05
CA ALA A 130 -12.21 -7.29 14.66
C ALA A 130 -11.55 -8.68 14.52
N ALA A 131 -10.47 -8.93 15.25
CA ALA A 131 -9.74 -10.20 15.21
C ALA A 131 -10.50 -11.36 15.89
N SER A 132 -11.39 -11.05 16.84
CA SER A 132 -12.22 -12.05 17.52
C SER A 132 -13.35 -12.60 16.63
N ARG A 133 -13.72 -11.87 15.57
CA ARG A 133 -14.69 -12.31 14.57
C ARG A 133 -14.05 -13.37 13.66
N THR A 134 -14.85 -14.34 13.22
CA THR A 134 -14.39 -15.34 12.24
C THR A 134 -14.01 -14.68 10.92
N SER A 135 -12.72 -14.77 10.55
CA SER A 135 -12.25 -14.37 9.22
C SER A 135 -12.48 -15.48 8.20
N ASN A 136 -13.05 -15.11 7.05
CA ASN A 136 -13.21 -16.00 5.90
C ASN A 136 -12.03 -15.83 4.93
N PHE A 137 -10.80 -15.90 5.47
CA PHE A 137 -9.60 -15.64 4.70
C PHE A 137 -9.49 -16.55 3.47
N GLN A 138 -9.35 -15.92 2.30
CA GLN A 138 -9.16 -16.59 1.01
C GLN A 138 -8.05 -15.93 0.21
N PHE A 139 -7.39 -16.70 -0.66
CA PHE A 139 -6.42 -16.15 -1.58
C PHE A 139 -7.09 -15.53 -2.82
N LEU A 140 -6.41 -14.59 -3.46
CA LEU A 140 -6.98 -13.85 -4.61
C LEU A 140 -7.14 -14.70 -5.87
N TYR A 141 -6.28 -15.70 -6.04
CA TYR A 141 -6.21 -16.59 -7.21
C TYR A 141 -5.80 -18.02 -6.79
N ASN A 142 -6.10 -19.03 -7.61
CA ASN A 142 -5.53 -20.36 -7.45
C ASN A 142 -4.07 -20.37 -7.97
N ILE A 143 -3.18 -21.08 -7.29
CA ILE A 143 -1.77 -21.14 -7.63
C ILE A 143 -1.49 -21.84 -8.96
N GLU A 144 -2.34 -22.81 -9.32
CA GLU A 144 -2.32 -23.58 -10.57
C GLU A 144 -2.78 -22.78 -11.79
N MET A 145 -3.36 -21.59 -11.56
CA MET A 145 -3.76 -20.70 -12.63
C MET A 145 -2.53 -20.30 -13.49
N PRO A 146 -2.68 -20.13 -14.82
CA PRO A 146 -1.58 -19.70 -15.67
C PRO A 146 -0.94 -18.40 -15.18
N ILE A 147 0.38 -18.25 -15.36
CA ILE A 147 1.14 -17.06 -14.90
C ILE A 147 0.48 -15.76 -15.38
N VAL A 148 0.11 -15.68 -16.66
CA VAL A 148 -0.56 -14.52 -17.27
C VAL A 148 -1.87 -14.18 -16.56
N GLU A 149 -2.70 -15.18 -16.28
CA GLU A 149 -3.99 -14.99 -15.61
C GLU A 149 -3.82 -14.56 -14.14
N LYS A 150 -2.78 -15.06 -13.45
CA LYS A 150 -2.45 -14.59 -12.09
C LYS A 150 -2.08 -13.11 -12.10
N ILE A 151 -1.24 -12.70 -13.05
CA ILE A 151 -0.84 -11.29 -13.23
C ILE A 151 -2.07 -10.43 -13.54
N ARG A 152 -2.91 -10.86 -14.49
CA ARG A 152 -4.14 -10.15 -14.88
C ARG A 152 -5.12 -10.03 -13.72
N THR A 153 -5.30 -11.10 -12.94
CA THR A 153 -6.18 -11.10 -11.77
C THR A 153 -5.74 -10.06 -10.74
N ILE A 154 -4.43 -9.95 -10.45
CA ILE A 154 -3.91 -8.92 -9.57
C ILE A 154 -4.15 -7.53 -10.18
N ALA A 155 -3.84 -7.35 -11.46
CA ALA A 155 -3.98 -6.07 -12.14
C ALA A 155 -5.43 -5.55 -12.11
N GLN A 156 -6.40 -6.39 -12.44
CA GLN A 156 -7.82 -6.01 -12.50
C GLN A 156 -8.41 -5.84 -11.10
N LYS A 157 -8.30 -6.86 -10.24
CA LYS A 157 -9.00 -6.84 -8.94
C LYS A 157 -8.36 -5.85 -7.96
N VAL A 158 -7.03 -5.85 -7.88
CA VAL A 158 -6.29 -5.05 -6.89
C VAL A 158 -6.05 -3.64 -7.42
N TYR A 159 -5.54 -3.50 -8.64
CA TYR A 159 -5.13 -2.19 -9.16
C TYR A 159 -6.24 -1.46 -9.91
N GLY A 160 -7.28 -2.16 -10.37
CA GLY A 160 -8.33 -1.56 -11.20
C GLY A 160 -7.86 -1.27 -12.63
N ALA A 161 -6.85 -1.99 -13.13
CA ALA A 161 -6.46 -1.94 -14.53
C ALA A 161 -7.51 -2.62 -15.41
N ASP A 162 -7.66 -2.17 -16.65
CA ASP A 162 -8.58 -2.82 -17.61
C ASP A 162 -8.01 -4.16 -18.06
N ASP A 163 -6.71 -4.19 -18.39
CA ASP A 163 -5.97 -5.40 -18.75
C ASP A 163 -4.46 -5.23 -18.51
N ILE A 164 -3.67 -6.21 -18.94
CA ILE A 164 -2.21 -6.21 -18.95
C ILE A 164 -1.68 -6.27 -20.38
N GLU A 165 -0.56 -5.61 -20.61
CA GLU A 165 0.16 -5.69 -21.89
C GLU A 165 1.52 -6.34 -21.64
N LEU A 166 1.81 -7.44 -22.34
CA LEU A 166 3.06 -8.19 -22.19
C LEU A 166 3.96 -7.92 -23.40
N THR A 167 5.19 -7.49 -23.13
CA THR A 167 6.24 -7.41 -24.17
C THR A 167 6.58 -8.81 -24.71
N PRO A 168 7.16 -8.92 -25.92
CA PRO A 168 7.66 -10.20 -26.43
C PRO A 168 8.67 -10.86 -25.49
N GLU A 169 9.53 -10.07 -24.83
CA GLU A 169 10.48 -10.57 -23.84
C GLU A 169 9.78 -11.18 -22.62
N ALA A 170 8.78 -10.49 -22.07
CA ALA A 170 7.99 -11.00 -20.94
C ALA A 170 7.27 -12.31 -21.31
N LYS A 171 6.68 -12.39 -22.51
CA LYS A 171 6.01 -13.62 -23.00
C LYS A 171 6.99 -14.79 -23.09
N ALA A 172 8.13 -14.58 -23.74
CA ALA A 172 9.15 -15.63 -23.88
C ALA A 172 9.65 -16.17 -22.52
N LYS A 173 9.85 -15.29 -21.53
CA LYS A 173 10.25 -15.71 -20.18
C LYS A 173 9.14 -16.45 -19.44
N ILE A 174 7.88 -16.05 -19.60
CA ILE A 174 6.74 -16.79 -19.03
C ILE A 174 6.68 -18.21 -19.59
N ASP A 175 6.82 -18.36 -20.92
CA ASP A 175 6.82 -19.67 -21.57
C ASP A 175 7.98 -20.54 -21.07
N TYR A 176 9.17 -19.95 -20.95
CA TYR A 176 10.33 -20.62 -20.36
C TYR A 176 10.06 -21.08 -18.92
N TYR A 177 9.47 -20.23 -18.06
CA TYR A 177 9.15 -20.62 -16.68
C TYR A 177 8.08 -21.71 -16.59
N ASN A 178 7.13 -21.73 -17.52
CA ASN A 178 6.17 -22.84 -17.61
C ASN A 178 6.88 -24.16 -17.99
N GLN A 179 7.79 -24.14 -18.96
CA GLN A 179 8.58 -25.32 -19.36
C GLN A 179 9.47 -25.85 -18.23
N GLN A 180 9.99 -24.96 -17.38
CA GLN A 180 10.80 -25.34 -16.21
C GLN A 180 9.96 -25.82 -15.01
N GLY A 181 8.62 -25.86 -15.11
CA GLY A 181 7.75 -26.30 -14.02
C GLY A 181 7.50 -25.24 -12.94
N TYR A 182 7.87 -23.97 -13.18
CA TYR A 182 7.67 -22.85 -12.25
C TYR A 182 6.31 -22.16 -12.43
N GLY A 183 5.43 -22.74 -13.26
CA GLY A 183 4.09 -22.21 -13.53
C GLY A 183 3.23 -22.04 -12.29
N SER A 184 3.45 -22.84 -11.24
CA SER A 184 2.74 -22.78 -9.95
C SER A 184 3.39 -21.88 -8.90
N LEU A 185 4.34 -21.01 -9.28
CA LEU A 185 4.86 -20.02 -8.34
C LEU A 185 3.88 -18.83 -8.19
N PRO A 186 3.76 -18.23 -6.99
CA PRO A 186 2.97 -17.02 -6.79
C PRO A 186 3.63 -15.80 -7.45
N ILE A 187 2.84 -14.75 -7.64
CA ILE A 187 3.26 -13.53 -8.35
C ILE A 187 3.56 -12.40 -7.35
N CYS A 188 4.71 -11.76 -7.51
CA CYS A 188 5.15 -10.59 -6.76
C CYS A 188 5.29 -9.38 -7.70
N MET A 189 4.25 -8.58 -7.86
CA MET A 189 4.27 -7.43 -8.78
C MET A 189 5.30 -6.37 -8.35
N ALA A 190 6.23 -6.01 -9.24
CA ALA A 190 7.15 -4.91 -9.04
C ALA A 190 6.66 -3.66 -9.80
N LYS A 191 5.86 -2.82 -9.10
CA LYS A 191 5.30 -1.55 -9.61
C LYS A 191 5.52 -0.38 -8.64
N THR A 192 5.44 0.85 -9.14
CA THR A 192 5.52 2.04 -8.27
C THR A 192 4.55 1.94 -7.09
N HIS A 193 4.98 2.33 -5.90
CA HIS A 193 4.13 2.34 -4.69
C HIS A 193 3.28 3.61 -4.59
N LEU A 194 3.52 4.61 -5.46
CA LEU A 194 2.92 5.95 -5.39
C LEU A 194 1.54 6.07 -6.02
N SER A 195 1.08 5.03 -6.72
CA SER A 195 -0.22 4.96 -7.40
C SER A 195 -0.72 3.51 -7.38
N LEU A 196 -2.02 3.28 -7.57
CA LEU A 196 -2.54 1.94 -7.90
C LEU A 196 -2.11 1.51 -9.32
N SER A 197 -1.97 2.47 -10.24
CA SER A 197 -1.50 2.24 -11.60
C SER A 197 0.03 2.10 -11.67
N HIS A 198 0.58 2.12 -12.88
CA HIS A 198 2.02 2.21 -13.13
C HIS A 198 2.55 3.67 -13.19
N MET A 199 1.65 4.66 -13.18
CA MET A 199 1.98 6.09 -13.26
C MET A 199 2.01 6.71 -11.85
N PRO A 200 3.17 7.13 -11.31
CA PRO A 200 3.31 7.57 -9.91
C PRO A 200 2.49 8.82 -9.56
N ASP A 201 2.21 9.68 -10.55
CA ASP A 201 1.51 10.95 -10.37
C ASP A 201 -0.01 10.80 -10.36
N LYS A 202 -0.54 9.65 -10.81
CA LYS A 202 -1.98 9.38 -10.83
C LYS A 202 -2.45 8.96 -9.43
N LYS A 203 -2.93 9.93 -8.65
CA LYS A 203 -3.47 9.74 -7.29
C LYS A 203 -4.92 9.19 -7.31
N GLY A 204 -5.51 9.03 -6.13
CA GLY A 204 -6.84 8.44 -5.97
C GLY A 204 -6.92 6.98 -6.43
N VAL A 205 -7.89 6.69 -7.30
CA VAL A 205 -8.12 5.40 -7.96
C VAL A 205 -8.18 5.64 -9.47
N PRO A 206 -7.04 5.55 -10.18
CA PRO A 206 -7.01 5.70 -11.63
C PRO A 206 -7.86 4.61 -12.30
N THR A 207 -8.45 4.92 -13.45
CA THR A 207 -9.24 3.99 -14.28
C THR A 207 -8.81 4.11 -15.75
N GLY A 208 -9.23 3.18 -16.60
CA GLY A 208 -9.00 3.30 -18.05
C GLY A 208 -7.55 3.07 -18.46
N PHE A 209 -6.80 2.22 -17.72
CA PHE A 209 -5.39 1.99 -17.97
C PHE A 209 -5.06 0.50 -18.13
N VAL A 210 -4.16 0.22 -19.07
CA VAL A 210 -3.55 -1.10 -19.26
C VAL A 210 -2.22 -1.14 -18.53
N LEU A 211 -1.91 -2.24 -17.86
CA LEU A 211 -0.69 -2.39 -17.07
C LEU A 211 0.45 -2.95 -17.93
N PRO A 212 1.52 -2.18 -18.21
CA PRO A 212 2.61 -2.65 -19.05
C PRO A 212 3.56 -3.55 -18.26
N ILE A 213 3.69 -4.80 -18.69
CA ILE A 213 4.60 -5.80 -18.16
C ILE A 213 5.81 -5.88 -19.09
N ARG A 214 6.92 -5.27 -18.67
CA ARG A 214 8.11 -5.12 -19.51
C ARG A 214 9.00 -6.35 -19.52
N ASP A 215 9.11 -6.99 -18.36
CA ASP A 215 9.97 -8.13 -18.11
C ASP A 215 9.32 -8.98 -17.00
N VAL A 216 9.67 -10.25 -16.93
CA VAL A 216 9.25 -11.18 -15.88
C VAL A 216 10.47 -11.95 -15.42
N ARG A 217 10.71 -11.94 -14.11
CA ARG A 217 11.84 -12.64 -13.51
C ARG A 217 11.35 -13.63 -12.47
N ALA A 218 12.16 -14.64 -12.16
CA ALA A 218 11.85 -15.63 -11.15
C ALA A 218 12.90 -15.64 -10.04
N SER A 219 12.45 -15.61 -8.79
CA SER A 219 13.28 -15.79 -7.61
C SER A 219 13.01 -17.19 -7.05
N ILE A 220 13.61 -18.21 -7.66
CA ILE A 220 13.30 -19.62 -7.38
C ILE A 220 13.56 -19.99 -5.92
N GLY A 221 14.70 -19.58 -5.35
CA GLY A 221 15.00 -19.83 -3.94
C GLY A 221 14.01 -19.16 -2.98
N ALA A 222 13.41 -18.03 -3.37
CA ALA A 222 12.38 -17.36 -2.59
C ALA A 222 10.96 -17.85 -2.91
N GLY A 223 10.78 -18.66 -3.96
CA GLY A 223 9.52 -19.26 -4.34
C GLY A 223 8.50 -18.31 -4.94
N PHE A 224 8.90 -17.36 -5.81
CA PHE A 224 7.94 -16.51 -6.54
C PHE A 224 8.46 -16.01 -7.90
N ILE A 225 7.53 -15.60 -8.76
CA ILE A 225 7.78 -14.89 -10.02
C ILE A 225 7.43 -13.42 -9.84
N TYR A 226 8.24 -12.49 -10.32
CA TYR A 226 8.02 -11.06 -10.20
C TYR A 226 8.05 -10.35 -11.56
N PRO A 227 6.87 -9.91 -12.05
CA PRO A 227 6.75 -9.05 -13.22
C PRO A 227 7.24 -7.63 -12.92
N LEU A 228 8.02 -7.06 -13.84
CA LEU A 228 8.48 -5.67 -13.80
C LEU A 228 7.49 -4.78 -14.54
N VAL A 229 6.84 -3.89 -13.79
CA VAL A 229 5.83 -2.95 -14.28
C VAL A 229 6.45 -1.57 -14.43
N GLY A 230 6.49 -1.05 -15.66
CA GLY A 230 7.11 0.23 -15.96
C GLY A 230 8.61 0.25 -15.70
N THR A 231 9.17 1.44 -15.49
CA THR A 231 10.58 1.64 -15.12
C THR A 231 10.72 1.66 -13.61
N MET A 232 11.42 0.66 -13.05
CA MET A 232 11.80 0.64 -11.65
C MET A 232 13.31 0.77 -11.51
N SER A 233 13.77 1.67 -10.64
CA SER A 233 15.14 1.61 -10.16
C SER A 233 15.26 0.55 -9.07
N THR A 234 16.25 -0.34 -9.22
CA THR A 234 16.67 -1.28 -8.17
C THR A 234 17.81 -0.72 -7.32
N MET A 235 18.35 0.44 -7.69
CA MET A 235 19.48 1.09 -7.04
C MET A 235 19.14 2.58 -6.82
N PRO A 236 18.67 2.97 -5.63
CA PRO A 236 18.41 4.37 -5.33
C PRO A 236 19.73 5.16 -5.34
N GLY A 237 19.70 6.37 -5.90
CA GLY A 237 20.80 7.31 -5.83
C GLY A 237 20.76 8.13 -4.54
N LEU A 238 21.85 8.84 -4.25
CA LEU A 238 21.91 9.82 -3.18
C LEU A 238 21.20 11.13 -3.60
N PRO A 239 20.56 11.85 -2.66
CA PRO A 239 20.00 13.18 -2.93
C PRO A 239 21.12 14.21 -3.10
N THR A 240 20.80 15.42 -3.61
CA THR A 240 21.77 16.51 -3.80
C THR A 240 22.57 16.85 -2.53
N ARG A 241 21.92 16.78 -1.37
CA ARG A 241 22.56 16.86 -0.04
C ARG A 241 22.26 15.59 0.75
N PRO A 242 23.16 14.59 0.74
CA PRO A 242 23.01 13.39 1.53
C PRO A 242 23.16 13.66 3.04
N CYS A 243 22.47 12.86 3.85
CA CYS A 243 22.49 12.97 5.31
C CYS A 243 23.88 12.75 5.93
N PHE A 244 24.79 12.01 5.26
CA PHE A 244 26.16 11.78 5.77
C PHE A 244 26.97 13.06 5.97
N TYR A 245 26.60 14.19 5.35
CA TYR A 245 27.24 15.47 5.61
C TYR A 245 27.05 15.98 7.04
N ASP A 246 25.96 15.56 7.70
CA ASP A 246 25.58 15.99 9.03
C ASP A 246 25.86 14.90 10.09
N ILE A 247 26.34 13.72 9.68
CA ILE A 247 26.67 12.61 10.59
C ILE A 247 28.06 12.85 11.19
N ASP A 248 28.13 12.88 12.52
CA ASP A 248 29.39 12.97 13.26
C ASP A 248 29.33 12.16 14.57
N LEU A 249 30.51 11.91 15.17
CA LEU A 249 30.67 11.21 16.44
C LEU A 249 31.50 12.08 17.38
N ASP A 250 30.91 12.46 18.51
CA ASP A 250 31.66 13.13 19.57
C ASP A 250 32.68 12.14 20.19
N PRO A 251 34.00 12.40 20.13
CA PRO A 251 35.02 11.45 20.59
C PRO A 251 35.15 11.36 22.12
N VAL A 252 34.50 12.24 22.88
CA VAL A 252 34.50 12.24 24.35
C VAL A 252 33.23 11.61 24.88
N THR A 253 32.06 12.01 24.36
CA THR A 253 30.78 11.47 24.81
C THR A 253 30.39 10.18 24.09
N GLU A 254 31.05 9.87 22.97
CA GLU A 254 30.71 8.78 22.05
C GLU A 254 29.28 8.91 21.47
N GLU A 255 28.69 10.10 21.53
CA GLU A 255 27.36 10.37 20.98
C GLU A 255 27.42 10.62 19.48
N ILE A 256 26.54 9.93 18.74
CA ILE A 256 26.38 10.11 17.30
C ILE A 256 25.34 11.20 17.05
N THR A 257 25.70 12.18 16.22
CA THR A 257 24.80 13.26 15.78
C THR A 257 24.42 13.08 14.31
N GLY A 258 23.28 13.66 13.90
CA GLY A 258 22.84 13.71 12.51
C GLY A 258 22.36 12.39 11.88
N LEU A 259 22.20 11.32 12.66
CA LEU A 259 21.73 10.02 12.15
C LEU A 259 20.20 9.92 12.02
N PHE A 260 19.44 10.64 12.84
CA PHE A 260 17.97 10.66 12.88
C PHE A 260 17.41 12.04 13.22
#